data_AF-A0A3C2BSH7-F1
#
_entry.id   AF-A0A3C2BSH7-F1
#
_cell.length_a   1.000
_cell.length_b   1.000
_cell.length_c   1.000
_cell.angle_alpha   90.00
_cell.angle_beta   90.00
_cell.angle_gamma   90.00
#
_symmetry.space_group_name_H-M   'P 1'
#
loop_
_entity.id
_entity.type
_entity.pdbx_description
1 polymer ?
#
loop_
_entity_poly.entity_id
_entity_poly.type
_entity_poly.pdbx_seq_one_letter_code
_entity_poly.pdbx_strand_id
1 'polypeptide(L)' 'MSGPVLEPEDVLVINERLQLGEMGAVIARDFAVAQQSVSAIKTGKTWGRVTGNGNAMKETN' A
#
# COMPACT_ATOMS: atom_id res chain seq x y z
N MET A 1 -12.74 15.36 2.51
CA MET A 1 -13.16 14.01 2.91
C MET A 1 -11.93 13.23 3.33
N SER A 2 -11.79 12.90 4.61
CA SER A 2 -10.79 11.92 5.04
C SER A 2 -11.38 10.54 4.77
N GLY A 3 -10.74 9.77 3.88
CA GLY A 3 -11.10 8.37 3.65
C GLY A 3 -10.87 7.52 4.90
N PRO A 4 -11.30 6.25 4.90
CA PRO A 4 -11.03 5.34 6.01
C PRO A 4 -9.52 5.30 6.30
N VAL A 5 -9.18 5.31 7.60
CA VAL A 5 -7.81 5.14 8.07
C VAL A 5 -7.40 3.71 7.77
N LEU A 6 -6.31 3.54 7.03
CA LEU A 6 -5.72 2.23 6.76
C LEU A 6 -4.86 1.83 7.95
N GLU A 7 -5.20 0.73 8.62
CA GLU A 7 -4.37 0.17 9.68
C GLU A 7 -3.17 -0.60 9.08
N PRO A 8 -2.07 -0.77 9.83
CA PRO A 8 -0.89 -1.47 9.34
C PRO A 8 -1.18 -2.90 8.84
N GLU A 9 -2.09 -3.63 9.48
CA GLU A 9 -2.55 -4.95 9.03
C GLU A 9 -3.21 -4.91 7.65
N ASP A 10 -4.08 -3.93 7.38
CA ASP A 10 -4.75 -3.79 6.09
C ASP A 10 -3.73 -3.52 4.98
N VAL A 11 -2.72 -2.72 5.28
CA VAL A 11 -1.64 -2.39 4.35
C VAL A 11 -0.84 -3.63 3.97
N LEU A 12 -0.58 -4.54 4.92
CA LEU A 12 0.11 -5.80 4.66
C LEU A 12 -0.74 -6.71 3.75
N VAL A 13 -2.03 -6.84 4.03
CA VAL A 13 -2.95 -7.64 3.20
C VAL A 13 -3.07 -7.06 1.79
N ILE A 14 -3.21 -5.74 1.66
CA ILE A 14 -3.23 -5.06 0.36
C ILE A 14 -1.94 -5.34 -0.41
N ASN A 15 -0.78 -5.26 0.25
CA ASN A 15 0.51 -5.53 -0.37
C ASN A 15 0.62 -7.00 -0.84
N GLU A 16 0.19 -7.96 -0.03
CA GLU A 16 0.17 -9.37 -0.40
C GLU A 16 -0.72 -9.62 -1.64
N ARG A 17 -1.95 -9.10 -1.64
CA ARG A 17 -2.86 -9.20 -2.80
C ARG A 17 -2.27 -8.57 -4.06
N LEU A 18 -1.58 -7.43 -3.92
CA LEU A 18 -0.86 -6.81 -5.03
C LEU A 18 0.29 -7.68 -5.55
N GLN A 19 1.02 -8.37 -4.67
CA GLN A 19 2.08 -9.32 -5.05
C GLN A 19 1.53 -10.57 -5.74
N LEU A 20 0.32 -11.01 -5.37
CA LEU A 20 -0.43 -12.06 -6.05
C LEU A 20 -0.96 -11.63 -7.43
N GLY A 21 -0.75 -10.37 -7.83
CA GLY A 21 -1.15 -9.85 -9.14
C GLY A 21 -2.61 -9.40 -9.21
N GLU A 22 -3.30 -9.29 -8.08
CA GLU A 22 -4.67 -8.79 -8.06
C GLU A 22 -4.75 -7.33 -8.53
N MET A 23 -5.86 -6.99 -9.19
CA MET A 23 -6.07 -5.64 -9.71
C MET A 23 -6.28 -4.65 -8.57
N GLY A 24 -5.44 -3.60 -8.52
CA GLY A 24 -5.54 -2.56 -7.49
C GLY A 24 -6.92 -1.87 -7.40
N ALA A 25 -7.69 -1.83 -8.49
CA ALA A 25 -9.06 -1.33 -8.49
C ALA A 25 -10.04 -2.24 -7.72
N VAL A 26 -9.84 -3.56 -7.75
CA VAL A 26 -10.63 -4.52 -6.97
C VAL A 26 -10.27 -4.39 -5.49
N ILE A 27 -8.97 -4.41 -5.19
CA ILE A 27 -8.47 -4.23 -3.81
C ILE A 27 -8.96 -2.90 -3.21
N ALA A 28 -8.92 -1.81 -3.97
CA ALA A 28 -9.42 -0.51 -3.51
C ALA A 28 -10.90 -0.54 -3.13
N ARG A 29 -11.73 -1.26 -3.90
CA ARG A 29 -13.17 -1.42 -3.61
C ARG A 29 -13.38 -2.26 -2.35
N ASP A 30 -12.65 -3.37 -2.22
CA ASP A 30 -12.80 -4.28 -1.08
C ASP A 30 -12.45 -3.62 0.24
N PHE A 31 -11.43 -2.77 0.25
CA PHE A 31 -10.99 -2.01 1.43
C PHE A 31 -11.66 -0.64 1.56
N ALA A 32 -12.60 -0.29 0.66
CA ALA A 32 -13.24 1.04 0.59
C ALA A 32 -12.25 2.22 0.58
N VAL A 33 -11.08 2.03 -0.02
CA VAL A 33 -10.02 3.05 -0.15
C VAL A 33 -9.94 3.59 -1.58
N ALA A 34 -9.31 4.75 -1.72
CA ALA A 34 -9.01 5.28 -3.04
C ALA A 34 -7.90 4.46 -3.73
N GLN A 35 -7.98 4.29 -5.05
CA GLN A 35 -6.94 3.59 -5.83
C GLN A 35 -5.55 4.21 -5.65
N GLN A 36 -5.48 5.52 -5.42
CA GLN A 36 -4.23 6.21 -5.11
C GLN A 36 -3.56 5.69 -3.83
N SER A 37 -4.33 5.28 -2.82
CA SER A 37 -3.81 4.65 -1.59
C SER A 37 -3.18 3.29 -1.92
N VAL A 38 -3.85 2.48 -2.73
CA VAL A 38 -3.34 1.17 -3.18
C VAL A 38 -2.04 1.34 -3.99
N SER A 39 -1.98 2.34 -4.88
CA SER A 39 -0.76 2.67 -5.63
C SER A 39 0.38 3.16 -4.73
N ALA A 40 0.08 3.93 -3.68
CA ALA A 40 1.06 4.37 -2.70
C ALA A 40 1.62 3.21 -1.85
N ILE A 41 0.79 2.21 -1.56
CA ILE A 41 1.20 0.95 -0.91
C ILE A 41 2.09 0.15 -1.85
N LYS A 42 1.65 -0.08 -3.10
CA LYS A 42 2.41 -0.82 -4.11
C LYS A 42 3.82 -0.28 -4.32
N THR A 43 3.94 1.04 -4.39
CA THR A 43 5.22 1.74 -4.63
C THR A 43 6.05 1.92 -3.37
N GLY A 44 5.53 1.59 -2.18
CA GLY A 44 6.21 1.80 -0.91
C GLY A 44 6.43 3.27 -0.53
N LYS A 45 5.83 4.24 -1.25
CA LYS A 45 6.08 5.68 -1.06
C LYS A 45 5.68 6.19 0.32
N THR A 46 4.59 5.66 0.87
CA THR A 46 4.08 6.00 2.20
C THR A 46 4.29 4.87 3.21
N TRP A 47 4.19 3.62 2.73
CA TRP A 47 4.16 2.43 3.58
C TRP A 47 5.42 1.57 3.48
N GLY A 48 6.52 2.12 2.97
CA GLY A 48 7.77 1.38 2.77
C GLY A 48 8.34 0.77 4.05
N ARG A 49 8.14 1.42 5.21
CA ARG A 49 8.51 0.88 6.53
C ARG A 49 7.67 -0.32 6.97
N VAL A 50 6.43 -0.42 6.50
CA VAL A 50 5.49 -1.50 6.88
C VAL A 50 5.57 -2.66 5.89
N THR A 51 5.63 -2.34 4.59
CA THR A 51 5.58 -3.32 3.50
C THR A 51 6.95 -3.88 3.09
N GLY A 52 8.04 -3.24 3.49
CA GLY A 52 9.39 -3.57 2.99
C GLY A 52 9.64 -3.16 1.53
N ASN A 53 8.61 -2.64 0.82
CA ASN A 53 8.70 -2.17 -0.57
C ASN A 53 9.24 -0.74 -0.69
N GLY A 54 9.54 -0.09 0.44
CA GLY A 54 10.17 1.22 0.42
C GLY A 54 11.48 1.12 -0.33
N ASN A 55 11.73 2.05 -1.25
CA ASN A 55 13.08 2.38 -1.65
C ASN A 55 13.82 2.72 -0.36
N ALA A 56 14.51 1.72 0.22
CA ALA A 56 15.37 1.90 1.36
C ALA A 56 16.16 3.15 1.04
N MET A 57 16.08 4.14 1.92
CA MET A 57 16.90 5.33 1.81
C MET A 57 18.29 4.82 1.42
N LYS A 58 18.76 5.19 0.23
CA LYS A 58 20.19 5.12 -0.03
C LYS A 58 20.76 6.02 1.04
N GLU A 59 21.29 5.39 2.08
CA GLU A 59 22.04 5.98 3.15
C GLU A 59 23.25 6.64 2.47
N THR A 60 23.09 7.90 2.08
CA THR A 60 24.20 8.80 1.89
C THR A 60 24.57 9.29 3.27
N ASN A 61 25.48 8.58 3.93
CA ASN A 61 26.75 9.11 4.42
C ASN A 61 27.48 8.09 5.30
#